data_AF-A0A9E5K4N7-F1
#
_entry.id   AF-A0A9E5K4N7-F1
#
_cell.length_a   1.000
_cell.length_b   1.000
_cell.length_c   1.000
_cell.angle_alpha   90.00
_cell.angle_beta   90.00
_cell.angle_gamma   90.00
#
_symmetry.space_group_name_H-M   'P 1'
#
loop_
_entity.id
_entity.type
_entity.pdbx_description
1 polymer ?
#
loop_
_entity_poly.entity_id
_entity_poly.type
_entity_poly.pdbx_seq_one_letter_code
_entity_poly.pdbx_strand_id
1 'polypeptide(L)'
;MAMPLNVSREKLINSVVFLALSLGVFYGFGGLFKSSMPLSAAPPVVAIVTPSNVPFPLPPELEGLDLNKQSDEEIKAKSTNCISCHENSKDPHCKTTVRIGCTDCHGGNPNFTRNVEGPGYPERPANTPRSCPAAPPAKKPGAWRNSANPVRSYTLLNQESPDYIRFVNPGDSRISHISCGTVNCHSNIVNQVRKSMMSHGCMLWGAALYNNGSIPYKVPRHGELYSMNGTPLRIQSNPPPTDFEKTRGVIPYLDPLPRFEMTQPGNILRIFERGGKVRSEVGLPEIFEDTGRPFLSRLSNRGLGTENRTDPVFVSLTKTRLFDPTLNFSGTNEQAGDYRNSGCTGCHVIYANDRSPIHSGPYAKFGNKGLATNKEFDDIKP
;
A
#
# COMPACT_ATOMS: atom_id res chain seq x y z
N MET A 1 -32.76 -68.70 -15.27
CA MET A 1 -33.85 -68.31 -14.34
C MET A 1 -33.82 -66.80 -14.22
N ALA A 2 -34.80 -66.12 -14.84
CA ALA A 2 -34.96 -64.67 -14.77
C ALA A 2 -35.61 -64.27 -13.44
N MET A 3 -35.06 -63.27 -12.75
CA MET A 3 -35.72 -62.58 -11.63
C MET A 3 -36.16 -61.18 -12.10
N PRO A 4 -37.38 -60.72 -11.79
CA PRO A 4 -37.85 -59.42 -12.23
C PRO A 4 -37.40 -58.31 -11.27
N LEU A 5 -36.92 -57.19 -11.84
CA LEU A 5 -36.66 -55.94 -11.13
C LEU A 5 -38.00 -55.25 -10.83
N ASN A 6 -38.43 -55.28 -9.57
CA ASN A 6 -39.62 -54.57 -9.10
C ASN A 6 -39.23 -53.14 -8.71
N VAL A 7 -39.28 -52.21 -9.68
CA VAL A 7 -39.07 -50.77 -9.41
C VAL A 7 -40.38 -50.17 -8.91
N SER A 8 -40.37 -49.64 -7.68
CA SER A 8 -41.56 -49.10 -7.04
C SER A 8 -42.13 -47.88 -7.81
N ARG A 9 -43.46 -47.86 -7.91
CA ARG A 9 -44.31 -46.88 -8.61
C ARG A 9 -44.08 -45.41 -8.16
N GLU A 10 -43.43 -45.20 -7.02
CA GLU A 10 -43.10 -43.87 -6.46
C GLU A 10 -41.94 -43.17 -7.19
N LYS A 11 -40.97 -43.91 -7.74
CA LYS A 11 -39.83 -43.28 -8.44
C LYS A 11 -40.20 -42.70 -9.82
N LEU A 12 -41.26 -43.22 -10.44
CA LEU A 12 -41.74 -42.74 -11.74
C LEU A 12 -42.54 -41.42 -11.59
N ILE A 13 -43.29 -41.26 -10.51
CA ILE A 13 -44.13 -40.06 -10.27
C ILE A 13 -43.27 -38.83 -9.97
N ASN A 14 -42.20 -38.98 -9.17
CA ASN A 14 -41.32 -37.86 -8.82
C ASN A 14 -40.48 -37.35 -10.02
N SER A 15 -40.19 -38.21 -10.99
CA SER A 15 -39.41 -37.84 -12.19
C SER A 15 -40.26 -37.07 -13.22
N VAL A 16 -41.57 -37.32 -13.29
CA VAL A 16 -42.49 -36.63 -14.21
C VAL A 16 -42.86 -35.24 -13.69
N VAL A 17 -42.97 -35.06 -12.37
CA VAL A 17 -43.26 -33.74 -11.76
C VAL A 17 -42.09 -32.77 -11.89
N PHE A 18 -40.84 -33.24 -11.82
CA PHE A 18 -39.65 -32.39 -11.98
C PHE A 18 -39.41 -31.92 -13.42
N LEU A 19 -39.85 -32.68 -14.43
CA LEU A 19 -39.74 -32.30 -15.84
C LEU A 19 -40.82 -31.28 -16.26
N ALA A 20 -42.02 -31.35 -15.66
CA ALA A 20 -43.11 -30.42 -15.96
C ALA A 20 -42.88 -29.01 -15.38
N LEU A 21 -42.17 -28.89 -14.26
CA LEU A 21 -41.87 -27.60 -13.62
C LEU A 21 -40.67 -26.85 -14.24
N SER A 22 -39.80 -27.55 -14.99
CA SER A 22 -38.63 -26.95 -15.64
C SER A 22 -38.91 -26.39 -17.04
N LEU A 23 -40.02 -26.80 -17.68
CA LEU A 23 -40.43 -26.33 -19.01
C LEU A 23 -41.48 -25.19 -18.99
N GLY A 24 -42.07 -24.90 -17.83
CA GLY A 24 -43.20 -23.95 -17.71
C GLY A 24 -42.85 -22.47 -17.48
N VAL A 25 -41.58 -22.07 -17.44
CA VAL A 25 -41.17 -20.69 -17.06
C VAL A 25 -40.59 -19.87 -18.23
N PHE A 26 -40.43 -20.45 -19.43
CA PHE A 26 -39.80 -19.75 -20.57
C PHE A 26 -40.71 -19.36 -21.74
N TYR A 27 -42.02 -19.55 -21.66
CA TYR A 27 -42.94 -19.13 -22.72
C TYR A 27 -44.15 -18.37 -22.17
N GLY A 28 -44.06 -17.05 -22.21
CA GLY A 28 -45.22 -16.19 -21.99
C GLY A 28 -44.83 -14.77 -21.62
N PHE A 29 -44.53 -13.93 -22.62
CA PHE A 29 -44.86 -12.50 -22.71
C PHE A 29 -44.05 -11.87 -23.87
N GLY A 30 -44.42 -12.25 -25.09
CA GLY A 30 -43.97 -11.58 -26.31
C GLY A 30 -45.19 -11.02 -27.04
N GLY A 31 -45.50 -9.75 -26.85
CA GLY A 31 -46.56 -9.09 -27.61
C GLY A 31 -46.96 -7.70 -27.11
N LEU A 32 -46.74 -6.71 -27.99
CA LEU A 32 -47.31 -5.35 -28.02
C LEU A 32 -46.75 -4.28 -27.07
N PHE A 33 -45.72 -3.56 -27.52
CA PHE A 33 -45.69 -2.08 -27.51
C PHE A 33 -44.79 -1.59 -28.66
N LYS A 34 -45.37 -1.09 -29.75
CA LYS A 34 -44.67 -0.29 -30.77
C LYS A 34 -44.66 1.16 -30.28
N SER A 35 -43.52 1.63 -29.76
CA SER A 35 -43.28 3.07 -29.57
C SER A 35 -42.43 3.57 -30.74
N SER A 36 -43.05 4.34 -31.63
CA SER A 36 -42.39 5.12 -32.66
C SER A 36 -41.99 6.48 -32.09
N MET A 37 -40.76 6.59 -31.60
CA MET A 37 -40.10 7.89 -31.39
C MET A 37 -38.81 7.92 -32.19
N PRO A 38 -38.52 9.00 -32.94
CA PRO A 38 -37.28 9.09 -33.70
C PRO A 38 -36.10 9.18 -32.74
N LEU A 39 -35.07 8.36 -32.98
CA LEU A 39 -33.80 8.42 -32.25
C LEU A 39 -33.20 9.83 -32.44
N SER A 40 -33.18 10.61 -31.36
CA SER A 40 -32.39 11.84 -31.29
C SER A 40 -30.92 11.48 -31.52
N ALA A 41 -30.25 12.21 -32.42
CA ALA A 41 -28.84 12.02 -32.70
C ALA A 41 -28.03 12.07 -31.40
N ALA A 42 -27.20 11.05 -31.18
CA ALA A 42 -26.30 11.01 -30.03
C ALA A 42 -25.44 12.29 -30.03
N PRO A 43 -25.30 12.99 -28.89
CA PRO A 43 -24.40 14.12 -28.80
C PRO A 43 -22.97 13.64 -29.14
N PRO A 44 -22.11 14.52 -29.67
CA PRO A 44 -20.75 14.15 -30.02
C PRO A 44 -20.08 13.55 -28.79
N VAL A 45 -19.56 12.34 -28.95
CA VAL A 45 -18.73 11.68 -27.96
C VAL A 45 -17.48 12.54 -27.79
N VAL A 46 -17.50 13.43 -26.79
CA VAL A 46 -16.28 13.97 -26.23
C VAL A 46 -15.50 12.75 -25.79
N ALA A 47 -14.34 12.50 -26.41
CA ALA A 47 -13.45 11.44 -26.01
C ALA A 47 -13.11 11.65 -24.54
N ILE A 48 -13.79 10.90 -23.67
CA ILE A 48 -13.35 10.71 -22.30
C ILE A 48 -12.02 9.99 -22.45
N VAL A 49 -10.92 10.72 -22.28
CA VAL A 49 -9.62 10.11 -22.03
C VAL A 49 -9.83 9.28 -20.77
N THR A 50 -10.02 7.97 -20.96
CA THR A 50 -10.12 7.03 -19.85
C THR A 50 -8.89 7.24 -18.98
N PRO A 51 -9.01 7.55 -17.67
CA PRO A 51 -7.85 7.48 -16.80
C PRO A 51 -7.28 6.07 -16.97
N SER A 52 -6.02 5.96 -17.40
CA SER A 52 -5.46 4.66 -17.72
C SER A 52 -5.62 3.78 -16.47
N ASN A 53 -6.32 2.65 -16.58
CA ASN A 53 -6.41 1.64 -15.51
C ASN A 53 -5.05 0.96 -15.24
N VAL A 54 -3.95 1.49 -15.80
CA VAL A 54 -2.58 1.08 -15.56
C VAL A 54 -2.19 1.54 -14.16
N PRO A 55 -1.82 0.64 -13.23
CA PRO A 55 -1.52 1.03 -11.85
C PRO A 55 -0.24 1.86 -11.68
N PHE A 56 0.69 1.73 -12.64
CA PHE A 56 1.99 2.41 -12.69
C PHE A 56 2.21 2.99 -14.09
N PRO A 57 1.46 4.05 -14.47
CA PRO A 57 1.65 4.68 -15.77
C PRO A 57 3.07 5.26 -15.87
N LEU A 58 3.67 5.10 -17.05
CA LEU A 58 4.87 5.84 -17.43
C LEU A 58 4.41 7.15 -18.10
N PRO A 59 4.79 8.33 -17.60
CA PRO A 59 4.55 9.58 -18.29
C PRO A 59 5.16 9.54 -19.70
N PRO A 60 4.46 10.04 -20.74
CA PRO A 60 4.97 10.02 -22.12
C PRO A 60 6.35 10.68 -22.26
N GLU A 61 6.65 11.67 -21.43
CA GLU A 61 7.94 12.38 -21.46
C GLU A 61 9.12 11.52 -20.98
N LEU A 62 8.84 10.41 -20.28
CA LEU A 62 9.84 9.47 -19.76
C LEU A 62 9.93 8.19 -20.60
N GLU A 63 9.09 8.03 -21.61
CA GLU A 63 9.09 6.85 -22.47
C GLU A 63 10.32 6.84 -23.38
N GLY A 64 11.18 5.82 -23.22
CA GLY A 64 12.43 5.71 -24.00
C GLY A 64 13.51 6.73 -23.63
N LEU A 65 13.28 7.59 -22.63
CA LEU A 65 14.26 8.59 -22.20
C LEU A 65 15.45 7.90 -21.52
N ASP A 66 16.62 8.03 -22.12
CA ASP A 66 17.88 7.56 -21.57
C ASP A 66 18.59 8.70 -20.84
N LEU A 67 18.43 8.73 -19.51
CA LEU A 67 19.02 9.77 -18.66
C LEU A 67 20.56 9.78 -18.72
N ASN A 68 21.21 8.70 -19.14
CA ASN A 68 22.67 8.66 -19.26
C ASN A 68 23.23 9.45 -20.45
N LYS A 69 22.37 9.89 -21.38
CA LYS A 69 22.76 10.67 -22.57
C LYS A 69 22.69 12.19 -22.38
N GLN A 70 22.30 12.64 -21.20
CA GLN A 70 22.18 14.06 -20.88
C GLN A 70 23.53 14.78 -20.94
N SER A 71 23.52 16.06 -21.33
CA SER A 71 24.70 16.92 -21.28
C SER A 71 25.00 17.40 -19.85
N ASP A 72 26.22 17.89 -19.60
CA ASP A 72 26.58 18.43 -18.28
C ASP A 72 25.78 19.68 -17.94
N GLU A 73 25.42 20.48 -18.95
CA GLU A 73 24.57 21.65 -18.82
C GLU A 73 23.16 21.27 -18.37
N GLU A 74 22.57 20.20 -18.92
CA GLU A 74 21.24 19.72 -18.55
C GLU A 74 21.21 19.22 -17.10
N ILE A 75 22.21 18.40 -16.72
CA ILE A 75 22.38 17.89 -15.35
C ILE A 75 22.50 19.05 -14.36
N LYS A 76 23.32 20.05 -14.71
CA LYS A 76 23.53 21.24 -13.90
C LYS A 76 22.26 22.06 -13.80
N ALA A 77 21.51 22.28 -14.89
CA ALA A 77 20.26 23.01 -14.87
C ALA A 77 19.21 22.35 -13.95
N LYS A 78 19.16 21.02 -13.94
CA LYS A 78 18.26 20.23 -13.08
C LYS A 78 18.65 20.19 -11.59
N SER A 79 19.80 20.76 -11.21
CA SER A 79 20.36 20.64 -9.86
C SER A 79 20.78 21.96 -9.22
N THR A 80 21.15 22.98 -10.02
CA THR A 80 21.82 24.20 -9.54
C THR A 80 21.01 24.91 -8.44
N ASN A 81 19.71 25.09 -8.64
CA ASN A 81 18.87 25.77 -7.66
C ASN A 81 18.66 24.92 -6.39
N CYS A 82 18.57 23.59 -6.51
CA CYS A 82 18.49 22.70 -5.36
C CYS A 82 19.77 22.77 -4.49
N ILE A 83 20.93 22.73 -5.14
CA ILE A 83 22.25 22.76 -4.48
C ILE A 83 22.51 24.09 -3.77
N SER A 84 21.85 25.18 -4.18
CA SER A 84 21.96 26.48 -3.48
C SER A 84 21.49 26.46 -2.01
N CYS A 85 20.65 25.49 -1.64
CA CYS A 85 20.26 25.24 -0.24
C CYS A 85 20.77 23.88 0.26
N HIS A 86 20.87 22.88 -0.62
CA HIS A 86 21.31 21.52 -0.30
C HIS A 86 22.80 21.33 -0.62
N GLU A 87 23.64 22.24 -0.15
CA GLU A 87 25.08 22.23 -0.39
C GLU A 87 25.68 20.87 -0.05
N ASN A 88 26.67 20.43 -0.83
CA ASN A 88 27.34 19.13 -0.69
C ASN A 88 26.48 17.88 -0.91
N SER A 89 25.19 18.02 -1.26
CA SER A 89 24.40 16.89 -1.75
C SER A 89 25.00 16.34 -3.03
N LYS A 90 25.06 15.01 -3.13
CA LYS A 90 25.65 14.29 -4.26
C LYS A 90 24.71 13.20 -4.75
N ASP A 91 24.94 12.77 -5.97
CA ASP A 91 24.32 11.56 -6.51
C ASP A 91 24.65 10.33 -5.63
N PRO A 92 23.65 9.56 -5.16
CA PRO A 92 23.86 8.37 -4.34
C PRO A 92 24.65 7.24 -5.03
N HIS A 93 24.79 7.25 -6.36
CA HIS A 93 25.60 6.24 -7.04
C HIS A 93 27.11 6.44 -6.82
N CYS A 94 27.53 7.66 -6.43
CA CYS A 94 28.93 8.01 -6.22
C CYS A 94 29.85 7.67 -7.41
N LYS A 95 29.32 7.75 -8.63
CA LYS A 95 30.01 7.41 -9.89
C LYS A 95 29.83 8.51 -10.91
N THR A 96 30.86 8.77 -11.70
CA THR A 96 30.81 9.74 -12.81
C THR A 96 30.10 9.22 -14.05
N THR A 97 29.83 7.92 -14.12
CA THR A 97 29.17 7.28 -15.26
C THR A 97 27.66 7.51 -15.30
N VAL A 98 27.07 7.93 -14.17
CA VAL A 98 25.62 8.20 -14.07
C VAL A 98 25.42 9.70 -14.26
N ARG A 99 24.64 10.06 -15.29
CA ARG A 99 24.45 11.45 -15.71
C ARG A 99 23.07 11.98 -15.32
N ILE A 100 22.84 12.21 -14.03
CA ILE A 100 21.53 12.60 -13.49
C ILE A 100 21.59 13.91 -12.69
N GLY A 101 20.53 14.71 -12.77
CA GLY A 101 20.28 15.86 -11.91
C GLY A 101 19.30 15.56 -10.77
N CYS A 102 19.16 16.49 -9.82
CA CYS A 102 18.27 16.30 -8.65
C CYS A 102 16.82 15.96 -9.04
N THR A 103 16.27 16.70 -10.01
CA THR A 103 14.87 16.52 -10.45
C THR A 103 14.64 15.33 -11.37
N ASP A 104 15.70 14.65 -11.86
CA ASP A 104 15.53 13.41 -12.63
C ASP A 104 14.96 12.29 -11.75
N CYS A 105 15.40 12.20 -10.50
CA CYS A 105 14.83 11.26 -9.54
C CYS A 105 13.66 11.88 -8.78
N HIS A 106 13.86 13.06 -8.19
CA HIS A 106 12.89 13.68 -7.28
C HIS A 106 11.72 14.38 -8.00
N GLY A 107 11.82 14.69 -9.29
CA GLY A 107 10.84 15.55 -9.95
C GLY A 107 10.81 16.97 -9.36
N GLY A 108 9.64 17.60 -9.35
CA GLY A 108 9.49 18.98 -8.87
C GLY A 108 9.97 20.02 -9.89
N ASN A 109 10.01 21.28 -9.48
CA ASN A 109 10.42 22.39 -10.36
C ASN A 109 11.89 22.76 -10.11
N PRO A 110 12.82 22.50 -11.05
CA PRO A 110 14.22 22.93 -10.92
C PRO A 110 14.39 24.44 -11.11
N ASN A 111 13.45 25.12 -11.77
CA ASN A 111 13.54 26.53 -12.18
C ASN A 111 12.88 27.46 -11.16
N PHE A 112 13.29 27.36 -9.89
CA PHE A 112 12.87 28.31 -8.86
C PHE A 112 13.99 29.29 -8.55
N THR A 113 13.62 30.55 -8.30
CA THR A 113 14.57 31.56 -7.85
C THR A 113 14.74 31.45 -6.34
N ARG A 114 16.00 31.35 -5.90
CA ARG A 114 16.34 31.51 -4.49
C ARG A 114 16.19 32.99 -4.13
N ASN A 115 15.13 33.33 -3.38
CA ASN A 115 14.89 34.72 -2.96
C ASN A 115 15.73 35.13 -1.74
N VAL A 116 16.99 34.68 -1.64
CA VAL A 116 17.93 35.06 -0.58
C VAL A 116 19.39 35.06 -1.03
N GLU A 117 20.13 36.08 -0.61
CA GLU A 117 21.59 36.11 -0.60
C GLU A 117 22.13 35.47 0.70
N GLY A 118 23.23 34.70 0.62
CA GLY A 118 23.89 34.07 1.78
C GLY A 118 23.32 32.70 2.21
N PRO A 119 24.03 31.89 3.03
CA PRO A 119 23.53 30.60 3.53
C PRO A 119 22.37 30.81 4.53
N GLY A 120 21.24 30.12 4.31
CA GLY A 120 20.06 30.25 5.17
C GLY A 120 18.73 30.26 4.43
N TYR A 121 17.64 30.14 5.19
CA TYR A 121 16.28 30.36 4.69
C TYR A 121 15.95 31.86 4.76
N PRO A 122 15.15 32.41 3.82
CA PRO A 122 14.61 33.76 3.99
C PRO A 122 13.91 33.89 5.34
N GLU A 123 14.21 34.97 6.08
CA GLU A 123 13.29 35.45 7.10
C GLU A 123 11.92 35.60 6.43
N ARG A 124 10.95 34.83 6.91
CA ARG A 124 9.60 34.77 6.37
C ARG A 124 8.62 35.16 7.45
N PRO A 125 7.50 35.82 7.09
CA PRO A 125 6.45 36.15 8.04
C PRO A 125 6.04 34.90 8.83
N ALA A 126 5.90 35.07 10.15
CA ALA A 126 5.32 34.05 11.00
C ALA A 126 4.00 33.58 10.38
N ASN A 127 3.80 32.26 10.29
CA ASN A 127 2.65 31.56 9.69
C ASN A 127 2.70 31.25 8.18
N THR A 128 3.82 31.45 7.48
CA THR A 128 4.00 30.85 6.13
C THR A 128 4.57 29.43 6.24
N PRO A 129 3.92 28.39 5.66
CA PRO A 129 4.45 27.03 5.70
C PRO A 129 5.85 26.94 5.08
N ARG A 130 6.82 26.35 5.80
CA ARG A 130 8.15 26.03 5.25
C ARG A 130 7.99 24.94 4.20
N SER A 131 7.89 25.33 2.94
CA SER A 131 7.89 24.42 1.81
C SER A 131 9.07 24.73 0.89
N CYS A 132 9.73 23.69 0.39
CA CYS A 132 10.76 23.85 -0.63
C CYS A 132 10.12 24.42 -1.90
N PRO A 133 10.66 25.48 -2.52
CA PRO A 133 10.09 26.06 -3.74
C PRO A 133 10.03 25.09 -4.93
N ALA A 134 10.89 24.06 -4.93
CA ALA A 134 10.85 23.00 -5.93
C ALA A 134 9.75 21.95 -5.67
N ALA A 135 9.20 21.88 -4.45
CA ALA A 135 8.26 20.84 -4.07
C ALA A 135 6.88 21.07 -4.69
N PRO A 136 6.25 20.02 -5.25
CA PRO A 136 4.81 20.03 -5.50
C PRO A 136 4.03 20.29 -4.20
N PRO A 137 2.80 20.82 -4.27
CA PRO A 137 1.98 21.02 -3.08
C PRO A 137 1.57 19.68 -2.45
N ALA A 138 1.79 19.54 -1.14
CA ALA A 138 1.28 18.42 -0.37
C ALA A 138 -0.24 18.50 -0.24
N LYS A 139 -0.94 17.36 -0.36
CA LYS A 139 -2.39 17.29 -0.11
C LYS A 139 -2.71 17.40 1.38
N LYS A 140 -1.80 16.97 2.27
CA LYS A 140 -1.94 17.04 3.73
C LYS A 140 -0.85 17.92 4.38
N PRO A 141 -0.82 19.24 4.13
CA PRO A 141 0.23 20.13 4.63
C PRO A 141 0.34 20.13 6.17
N GLY A 142 -0.77 19.89 6.88
CA GLY A 142 -0.76 19.78 8.36
C GLY A 142 0.00 18.57 8.90
N ALA A 143 0.19 17.53 8.08
CA ALA A 143 1.05 16.39 8.41
C ALA A 143 2.52 16.67 8.07
N TRP A 144 2.77 17.31 6.91
CA TRP A 144 4.10 17.70 6.43
C TRP A 144 4.52 19.10 6.90
N ARG A 145 4.59 19.27 8.22
CA ARG A 145 4.83 20.60 8.85
C ARG A 145 6.22 21.17 8.58
N ASN A 146 7.19 20.29 8.36
CA ASN A 146 8.59 20.62 8.08
C ASN A 146 9.20 19.49 7.22
N SER A 147 10.51 19.52 7.01
CA SER A 147 11.23 18.51 6.23
C SER A 147 11.37 17.15 6.92
N ALA A 148 11.01 17.03 8.21
CA ALA A 148 11.04 15.76 8.91
C ALA A 148 9.85 14.88 8.48
N ASN A 149 10.09 13.58 8.41
CA ASN A 149 9.01 12.63 8.16
C ASN A 149 7.98 12.69 9.31
N PRO A 150 6.67 12.67 9.02
CA PRO A 150 5.65 12.73 10.05
C PRO A 150 5.74 11.55 11.02
N VAL A 151 5.57 11.84 12.31
CA VAL A 151 5.38 10.83 13.35
C VAL A 151 4.02 10.17 13.14
N ARG A 152 3.94 8.84 13.25
CA ARG A 152 2.72 8.06 13.05
C ARG A 152 2.08 8.31 11.68
N SER A 153 2.89 8.30 10.63
CA SER A 153 2.43 8.59 9.26
C SER A 153 1.43 7.53 8.74
N TYR A 154 1.57 6.26 9.11
CA TYR A 154 0.69 5.15 8.70
C TYR A 154 0.35 5.21 7.19
N THR A 155 -0.92 5.32 6.84
CA THR A 155 -1.40 5.34 5.45
C THR A 155 -1.32 6.73 4.79
N LEU A 156 -0.64 7.71 5.39
CA LEU A 156 -0.58 9.09 4.88
C LEU A 156 -0.13 9.15 3.42
N LEU A 157 0.87 8.35 3.03
CA LEU A 157 1.39 8.31 1.65
C LEU A 157 0.31 7.93 0.62
N ASN A 158 -0.69 7.11 0.99
CA ASN A 158 -1.79 6.79 0.07
C ASN A 158 -2.73 7.97 -0.19
N GLN A 159 -2.64 9.04 0.60
CA GLN A 159 -3.48 10.23 0.46
C GLN A 159 -2.75 11.40 -0.20
N GLU A 160 -1.49 11.20 -0.61
CA GLU A 160 -0.67 12.24 -1.25
C GLU A 160 -0.75 12.20 -2.79
N SER A 161 -0.11 13.16 -3.46
CA SER A 161 0.07 13.12 -4.92
C SER A 161 1.31 12.32 -5.30
N PRO A 162 1.32 11.59 -6.43
CA PRO A 162 2.51 10.88 -6.89
C PRO A 162 3.73 11.80 -7.03
N ASP A 163 3.53 13.04 -7.49
CA ASP A 163 4.61 14.02 -7.65
C ASP A 163 5.21 14.42 -6.30
N TYR A 164 4.37 14.63 -5.28
CA TYR A 164 4.85 14.95 -3.94
C TYR A 164 5.60 13.76 -3.35
N ILE A 165 5.08 12.53 -3.49
CA ILE A 165 5.77 11.33 -2.98
C ILE A 165 7.10 11.14 -3.71
N ARG A 166 7.17 11.32 -5.03
CA ARG A 166 8.43 11.29 -5.81
C ARG A 166 9.43 12.31 -5.28
N PHE A 167 8.96 13.52 -4.99
CA PHE A 167 9.79 14.60 -4.49
C PHE A 167 10.41 14.29 -3.13
N VAL A 168 9.64 13.78 -2.18
CA VAL A 168 10.15 13.46 -0.84
C VAL A 168 10.86 12.11 -0.76
N ASN A 169 10.48 11.15 -1.61
CA ASN A 169 11.02 9.79 -1.62
C ASN A 169 10.93 9.16 -3.03
N PRO A 170 11.92 9.36 -3.90
CA PRO A 170 11.93 8.74 -5.22
C PRO A 170 12.05 7.20 -5.15
N GLY A 171 12.42 6.63 -4.01
CA GLY A 171 12.52 5.18 -3.83
C GLY A 171 11.22 4.48 -3.46
N ASP A 172 10.11 5.20 -3.20
CA ASP A 172 8.82 4.62 -2.83
C ASP A 172 8.24 3.74 -3.95
N SER A 173 7.74 2.56 -3.58
CA SER A 173 7.23 1.55 -4.51
C SER A 173 6.10 2.05 -5.44
N ARG A 174 5.36 3.07 -5.04
CA ARG A 174 4.30 3.69 -5.86
C ARG A 174 4.88 4.41 -7.08
N ILE A 175 6.11 4.91 -7.01
CA ILE A 175 6.67 5.88 -7.98
C ILE A 175 8.05 5.48 -8.51
N SER A 176 8.67 4.47 -7.90
CA SER A 176 10.03 4.03 -8.22
C SER A 176 10.30 3.63 -9.67
N HIS A 177 9.27 3.43 -10.50
CA HIS A 177 9.39 3.07 -11.93
C HIS A 177 9.70 4.27 -12.80
N ILE A 178 9.33 5.48 -12.36
CA ILE A 178 9.60 6.73 -13.07
C ILE A 178 10.75 7.53 -12.47
N SER A 179 11.40 6.99 -11.44
CA SER A 179 12.59 7.56 -10.81
C SER A 179 13.77 6.59 -10.96
N CYS A 180 13.84 5.54 -10.14
CA CYS A 180 14.93 4.57 -10.13
C CYS A 180 14.80 3.50 -11.21
N GLY A 181 13.60 3.29 -11.75
CA GLY A 181 13.23 2.21 -12.67
C GLY A 181 13.11 2.62 -14.13
N THR A 182 13.60 3.82 -14.48
CA THR A 182 13.64 4.30 -15.87
C THR A 182 14.63 3.48 -16.72
N VAL A 183 14.66 3.76 -18.03
CA VAL A 183 15.52 3.06 -18.99
C VAL A 183 16.99 3.14 -18.55
N ASN A 184 17.72 2.02 -18.63
CA ASN A 184 19.11 1.88 -18.19
C ASN A 184 19.39 2.07 -16.69
N CYS A 185 18.36 2.10 -15.84
CA CYS A 185 18.51 2.12 -14.39
C CYS A 185 18.14 0.77 -13.74
N HIS A 186 17.24 0.75 -12.76
CA HIS A 186 16.93 -0.41 -11.91
C HIS A 186 15.54 -1.03 -12.19
N SER A 187 15.05 -0.96 -13.43
CA SER A 187 13.69 -1.41 -13.80
C SER A 187 13.36 -2.84 -13.33
N ASN A 188 14.29 -3.78 -13.54
CA ASN A 188 14.14 -5.17 -13.08
C ASN A 188 14.06 -5.27 -11.56
N ILE A 189 14.93 -4.57 -10.84
CA ILE A 189 14.99 -4.59 -9.37
C ILE A 189 13.71 -3.98 -8.79
N VAL A 190 13.27 -2.83 -9.33
CA VAL A 190 12.02 -2.18 -8.96
C VAL A 190 10.84 -3.13 -9.11
N ASN A 191 10.77 -3.86 -10.22
CA ASN A 191 9.72 -4.85 -10.45
C ASN A 191 9.77 -6.02 -9.46
N GLN A 192 10.96 -6.49 -9.07
CA GLN A 192 11.09 -7.58 -8.08
C GLN A 192 10.74 -7.09 -6.66
N VAL A 193 11.24 -5.94 -6.23
CA VAL A 193 11.02 -5.40 -4.88
C VAL A 193 9.54 -5.14 -4.63
N ARG A 194 8.81 -4.57 -5.60
CA ARG A 194 7.35 -4.35 -5.50
C ARG A 194 6.55 -5.63 -5.25
N LYS A 195 7.02 -6.74 -5.83
CA LYS A 195 6.38 -8.06 -5.71
C LYS A 195 7.02 -8.93 -4.63
N SER A 196 7.94 -8.40 -3.83
CA SER A 196 8.61 -9.16 -2.78
C SER A 196 7.74 -9.29 -1.53
N MET A 197 8.03 -10.33 -0.73
CA MET A 197 7.34 -10.54 0.55
C MET A 197 7.49 -9.37 1.53
N MET A 198 8.56 -8.56 1.42
CA MET A 198 8.75 -7.36 2.22
C MET A 198 7.79 -6.22 1.84
N SER A 199 7.31 -6.21 0.60
CA SER A 199 6.28 -5.26 0.14
C SER A 199 4.88 -5.76 0.47
N HIS A 200 4.54 -7.01 0.12
CA HIS A 200 3.16 -7.46 0.23
C HIS A 200 2.79 -8.19 1.52
N GLY A 201 3.76 -8.61 2.35
CA GLY A 201 3.49 -9.16 3.68
C GLY A 201 2.62 -10.42 3.73
N CYS A 202 2.47 -11.14 2.61
CA CYS A 202 1.44 -12.19 2.49
C CYS A 202 1.68 -13.37 3.44
N MET A 203 2.93 -13.65 3.80
CA MET A 203 3.29 -14.72 4.73
C MET A 203 2.64 -14.47 6.11
N LEU A 204 2.75 -13.24 6.63
CA LEU A 204 2.18 -12.88 7.92
C LEU A 204 0.65 -12.94 7.89
N TRP A 205 0.04 -12.33 6.88
CA TRP A 205 -1.43 -12.29 6.78
C TRP A 205 -2.00 -13.68 6.54
N GLY A 206 -1.34 -14.50 5.71
CA GLY A 206 -1.70 -15.90 5.50
C GLY A 206 -1.61 -16.70 6.79
N ALA A 207 -0.51 -16.59 7.53
CA ALA A 207 -0.33 -17.27 8.82
C ALA A 207 -1.39 -16.84 9.84
N ALA A 208 -1.65 -15.54 9.96
CA ALA A 208 -2.68 -15.01 10.86
C ALA A 208 -4.07 -15.53 10.48
N LEU A 209 -4.48 -15.38 9.21
CA LEU A 209 -5.83 -15.78 8.79
C LEU A 209 -6.04 -17.29 8.87
N TYR A 210 -5.04 -18.10 8.48
CA TYR A 210 -5.15 -19.56 8.52
C TYR A 210 -5.15 -20.09 9.96
N ASN A 211 -4.19 -19.68 10.79
CA ASN A 211 -4.06 -20.19 12.16
C ASN A 211 -5.23 -19.79 13.05
N ASN A 212 -5.88 -18.66 12.76
CA ASN A 212 -7.05 -18.21 13.49
C ASN A 212 -8.36 -18.77 12.90
N GLY A 213 -8.32 -19.51 11.78
CA GLY A 213 -9.49 -20.11 11.13
C GLY A 213 -10.39 -19.13 10.38
N SER A 214 -9.90 -17.92 10.07
CA SER A 214 -10.64 -16.93 9.29
C SER A 214 -10.72 -17.29 7.81
N ILE A 215 -9.70 -17.97 7.27
CA ILE A 215 -9.72 -18.54 5.93
C ILE A 215 -9.22 -20.00 5.95
N PRO A 216 -9.83 -20.91 5.17
CA PRO A 216 -9.45 -22.33 5.16
C PRO A 216 -8.28 -22.63 4.20
N TYR A 217 -7.37 -21.68 3.98
CA TYR A 217 -6.30 -21.81 2.99
C TYR A 217 -4.92 -21.64 3.63
N LYS A 218 -4.05 -22.64 3.48
CA LYS A 218 -2.63 -22.56 3.90
C LYS A 218 -1.80 -21.67 2.98
N VAL A 219 -2.12 -21.67 1.68
CA VAL A 219 -1.46 -20.80 0.70
C VAL A 219 -1.99 -19.37 0.88
N PRO A 220 -1.12 -18.37 1.09
CA PRO A 220 -1.55 -16.98 1.24
C PRO A 220 -2.37 -16.49 0.06
N ARG A 221 -3.50 -15.85 0.35
CA ARG A 221 -4.38 -15.22 -0.67
C ARG A 221 -4.43 -13.70 -0.58
N HIS A 222 -3.86 -13.13 0.48
CA HIS A 222 -3.91 -11.69 0.72
C HIS A 222 -2.51 -11.09 0.77
N GLY A 223 -2.36 -9.89 0.23
CA GLY A 223 -1.12 -9.12 0.25
C GLY A 223 -1.36 -7.65 -0.02
N GLU A 224 -0.36 -6.83 0.28
CA GLU A 224 -0.45 -5.38 0.16
C GLU A 224 0.35 -4.83 -1.03
N LEU A 225 -0.29 -4.04 -1.87
CA LEU A 225 0.38 -3.23 -2.88
C LEU A 225 -0.51 -2.03 -3.22
N TYR A 226 0.10 -0.91 -3.55
CA TYR A 226 -0.61 0.31 -3.91
C TYR A 226 -0.17 0.83 -5.28
N SER A 227 -1.13 1.36 -6.02
CA SER A 227 -0.87 2.15 -7.23
C SER A 227 -0.20 3.48 -6.90
N MET A 228 0.21 4.21 -7.95
CA MET A 228 0.67 5.60 -7.84
C MET A 228 -0.26 6.48 -7.00
N ASN A 229 -1.58 6.23 -7.07
CA ASN A 229 -2.61 7.03 -6.39
C ASN A 229 -3.06 6.45 -5.04
N GLY A 230 -2.33 5.48 -4.48
CA GLY A 230 -2.67 4.90 -3.18
C GLY A 230 -3.84 3.91 -3.20
N THR A 231 -4.38 3.57 -4.36
CA THR A 231 -5.40 2.52 -4.51
C THR A 231 -4.79 1.14 -4.28
N PRO A 232 -5.39 0.28 -3.41
CA PRO A 232 -4.94 -1.10 -3.23
C PRO A 232 -5.03 -1.91 -4.53
N LEU A 233 -4.04 -2.76 -4.78
CA LEU A 233 -3.94 -3.56 -5.99
C LEU A 233 -3.95 -5.06 -5.70
N ARG A 234 -4.55 -5.82 -6.63
CA ARG A 234 -4.29 -7.26 -6.74
C ARG A 234 -2.92 -7.46 -7.39
N ILE A 235 -2.10 -8.32 -6.79
CA ILE A 235 -0.87 -8.83 -7.41
C ILE A 235 -1.24 -10.11 -8.14
N GLN A 236 -0.86 -10.25 -9.41
CA GLN A 236 -1.22 -11.41 -10.22
C GLN A 236 -0.04 -11.91 -11.03
N SER A 237 0.14 -13.23 -11.03
CA SER A 237 1.06 -13.92 -11.93
C SER A 237 0.45 -13.98 -13.33
N ASN A 238 1.18 -13.45 -14.31
CA ASN A 238 0.80 -13.46 -15.72
C ASN A 238 2.00 -13.95 -16.56
N PRO A 239 1.94 -15.14 -17.18
CA PRO A 239 0.79 -16.06 -17.21
C PRO A 239 0.47 -16.69 -15.84
N PRO A 240 -0.73 -17.27 -15.66
CA PRO A 240 -1.05 -18.06 -14.46
C PRO A 240 -0.03 -19.19 -14.25
N PRO A 241 0.33 -19.51 -13.01
CA PRO A 241 1.36 -20.51 -12.73
C PRO A 241 0.89 -21.91 -13.11
N THR A 242 1.80 -22.67 -13.71
CA THR A 242 1.67 -24.12 -13.96
C THR A 242 1.60 -24.89 -12.65
N ASP A 243 1.12 -26.14 -12.70
CA ASP A 243 1.05 -26.97 -11.48
C ASP A 243 2.44 -27.28 -10.92
N PHE A 244 3.45 -27.42 -11.77
CA PHE A 244 4.85 -27.55 -11.34
C PHE A 244 5.33 -26.30 -10.61
N GLU A 245 5.07 -25.10 -11.11
CA GLU A 245 5.46 -23.84 -10.44
C GLU A 245 4.76 -23.65 -9.09
N LYS A 246 3.49 -24.07 -8.97
CA LYS A 246 2.78 -24.08 -7.68
C LYS A 246 3.49 -24.97 -6.65
N THR A 247 4.06 -26.11 -7.07
CA THR A 247 4.86 -26.95 -6.16
C THR A 247 6.13 -26.26 -5.64
N ARG A 248 6.62 -25.24 -6.37
CA ARG A 248 7.76 -24.40 -5.97
C ARG A 248 7.35 -23.14 -5.21
N GLY A 249 6.09 -23.00 -4.85
CA GLY A 249 5.58 -21.88 -4.05
C GLY A 249 5.16 -20.65 -4.85
N VAL A 250 5.05 -20.73 -6.18
CA VAL A 250 4.51 -19.62 -6.98
C VAL A 250 2.99 -19.50 -6.75
N ILE A 251 2.55 -18.30 -6.38
CA ILE A 251 1.15 -18.00 -6.06
C ILE A 251 0.48 -17.37 -7.31
N PRO A 252 -0.78 -17.76 -7.65
CA PRO A 252 -1.47 -17.19 -8.80
C PRO A 252 -1.82 -15.71 -8.63
N TYR A 253 -2.26 -15.31 -7.44
CA TYR A 253 -2.57 -13.92 -7.11
C TYR A 253 -2.59 -13.67 -5.60
N LEU A 254 -2.49 -12.40 -5.22
CA LEU A 254 -2.72 -11.90 -3.88
C LEU A 254 -3.72 -10.73 -3.96
N ASP A 255 -4.79 -10.83 -3.19
CA ASP A 255 -5.81 -9.79 -3.06
C ASP A 255 -5.46 -8.80 -1.95
N PRO A 256 -5.80 -7.51 -2.11
CA PRO A 256 -5.79 -6.60 -0.97
C PRO A 256 -6.75 -7.13 0.10
N LEU A 257 -6.47 -6.82 1.37
CA LEU A 257 -7.44 -7.13 2.42
C LEU A 257 -8.77 -6.43 2.11
N PRO A 258 -9.91 -7.14 2.21
CA PRO A 258 -11.20 -6.50 2.10
C PRO A 258 -11.36 -5.50 3.26
N ARG A 259 -12.30 -4.56 3.09
CA ARG A 259 -12.74 -3.73 4.21
C ARG A 259 -13.23 -4.66 5.34
N PHE A 260 -12.76 -4.47 6.57
CA PHE A 260 -13.10 -5.41 7.65
C PHE A 260 -14.61 -5.42 7.93
N GLU A 261 -15.33 -4.34 7.61
CA GLU A 261 -16.77 -4.16 7.77
C GLU A 261 -17.61 -5.16 6.97
N MET A 262 -17.09 -5.68 5.85
CA MET A 262 -17.77 -6.67 5.02
C MET A 262 -17.34 -8.11 5.31
N THR A 263 -16.40 -8.32 6.23
CA THR A 263 -15.94 -9.66 6.60
C THR A 263 -16.97 -10.36 7.48
N GLN A 264 -17.00 -11.69 7.43
CA GLN A 264 -17.81 -12.50 8.33
C GLN A 264 -16.89 -13.37 9.17
N PRO A 265 -17.21 -13.62 10.45
CA PRO A 265 -16.35 -14.43 11.30
C PRO A 265 -16.17 -15.86 10.74
N GLY A 266 -14.93 -16.24 10.41
CA GLY A 266 -14.63 -17.57 9.87
C GLY A 266 -14.55 -18.67 10.94
N ASN A 267 -13.97 -18.36 12.11
CA ASN A 267 -13.80 -19.32 13.21
C ASN A 267 -14.84 -19.11 14.31
N ILE A 268 -15.92 -19.88 14.19
CA ILE A 268 -17.07 -19.85 15.10
C ILE A 268 -16.71 -20.41 16.48
N LEU A 269 -15.80 -21.36 16.54
CA LEU A 269 -15.46 -22.07 17.79
C LEU A 269 -14.64 -21.21 18.74
N ARG A 270 -13.77 -20.35 18.19
CA ARG A 270 -12.96 -19.41 18.98
C ARG A 270 -13.78 -18.28 19.61
N ILE A 271 -14.90 -17.91 18.97
CA ILE A 271 -15.82 -16.88 19.48
C ILE A 271 -16.53 -17.36 20.75
N PHE A 272 -16.75 -18.67 20.86
CA PHE A 272 -17.44 -19.32 21.98
C PHE A 272 -16.50 -20.19 22.83
N GLU A 273 -15.18 -19.93 22.80
CA GLU A 273 -14.20 -20.69 23.56
C GLU A 273 -14.59 -20.73 25.06
N ARG A 274 -14.62 -21.95 25.61
CA ARG A 274 -14.92 -22.16 27.04
C ARG A 274 -13.84 -21.48 27.87
N GLY A 275 -14.24 -20.61 28.79
CA GLY A 275 -13.33 -19.82 29.64
C GLY A 275 -13.47 -18.31 29.48
N GLY A 276 -14.10 -17.84 28.39
CA GLY A 276 -14.42 -16.42 28.23
C GLY A 276 -15.56 -15.96 29.16
N LYS A 277 -15.35 -14.85 29.87
CA LYS A 277 -16.33 -14.08 30.62
C LYS A 277 -17.36 -13.43 29.69
N VAL A 278 -18.55 -13.18 30.21
CA VAL A 278 -19.61 -12.45 29.51
C VAL A 278 -19.12 -11.03 29.23
N ARG A 279 -19.40 -10.53 28.03
CA ARG A 279 -19.06 -9.16 27.65
C ARG A 279 -20.13 -8.20 28.14
N SER A 280 -19.74 -7.04 28.69
CA SER A 280 -20.67 -5.95 29.00
C SER A 280 -21.43 -5.48 27.76
N GLU A 281 -22.74 -5.28 27.88
CA GLU A 281 -23.57 -4.71 26.81
C GLU A 281 -23.76 -3.21 27.05
N VAL A 282 -23.95 -2.42 25.97
CA VAL A 282 -24.22 -0.99 26.10
C VAL A 282 -25.56 -0.80 26.84
N GLY A 283 -25.52 -0.22 28.03
CA GLY A 283 -26.69 -0.05 28.91
C GLY A 283 -26.86 -1.15 29.96
N LEU A 284 -26.05 -2.21 29.93
CA LEU A 284 -26.00 -3.29 30.93
C LEU A 284 -24.52 -3.62 31.24
N PRO A 285 -23.83 -2.76 32.02
CA PRO A 285 -22.43 -2.97 32.35
C PRO A 285 -22.24 -4.16 33.30
N GLU A 286 -21.24 -5.00 33.02
CA GLU A 286 -20.80 -6.05 33.93
C GLU A 286 -19.93 -5.41 35.02
N ILE A 287 -20.44 -5.38 36.26
CA ILE A 287 -19.77 -4.71 37.39
C ILE A 287 -18.45 -5.40 37.81
N PHE A 288 -18.25 -6.65 37.38
CA PHE A 288 -17.02 -7.42 37.63
C PHE A 288 -16.13 -7.53 36.38
N GLU A 289 -16.34 -6.68 35.38
CA GLU A 289 -15.47 -6.62 34.20
C GLU A 289 -14.06 -6.20 34.58
N ASP A 290 -13.07 -6.99 34.15
CA ASP A 290 -11.67 -6.66 34.38
C ASP A 290 -11.25 -5.50 33.48
N THR A 291 -11.13 -4.30 34.06
CA THR A 291 -10.71 -3.09 33.34
C THR A 291 -9.41 -3.31 32.57
N GLY A 292 -9.44 -3.07 31.26
CA GLY A 292 -8.26 -3.16 30.39
C GLY A 292 -7.80 -4.59 30.08
N ARG A 293 -8.57 -5.63 30.41
CA ARG A 293 -8.26 -7.04 30.07
C ARG A 293 -9.31 -7.66 29.13
N PRO A 294 -9.44 -7.15 27.89
CA PRO A 294 -10.46 -7.63 26.94
C PRO A 294 -10.20 -9.05 26.41
N PHE A 295 -9.07 -9.68 26.75
CA PHE A 295 -8.76 -11.05 26.33
C PHE A 295 -9.58 -12.10 27.09
N LEU A 296 -10.16 -11.74 28.24
CA LEU A 296 -11.03 -12.63 29.01
C LEU A 296 -12.49 -12.54 28.59
N SER A 297 -12.92 -11.49 27.88
CA SER A 297 -14.31 -11.36 27.45
C SER A 297 -14.55 -12.10 26.13
N ARG A 298 -15.71 -12.76 26.04
CA ARG A 298 -16.16 -13.34 24.77
C ARG A 298 -16.31 -12.24 23.73
N LEU A 299 -16.03 -12.58 22.47
CA LEU A 299 -16.22 -11.63 21.38
C LEU A 299 -17.71 -11.28 21.21
N SER A 300 -18.61 -12.25 21.43
CA SER A 300 -20.07 -12.03 21.51
C SER A 300 -20.73 -12.98 22.51
N ASN A 301 -21.80 -12.50 23.16
CA ASN A 301 -22.64 -13.29 24.05
C ASN A 301 -23.73 -14.07 23.29
N ARG A 302 -23.91 -13.80 22.00
CA ARG A 302 -25.02 -14.28 21.17
C ARG A 302 -24.51 -15.08 19.97
N GLY A 303 -25.38 -15.89 19.36
CA GLY A 303 -25.05 -16.81 18.25
C GLY A 303 -24.56 -16.12 16.96
N LEU A 304 -24.31 -16.90 15.91
CA LEU A 304 -23.87 -16.35 14.61
C LEU A 304 -24.84 -15.28 14.07
N GLY A 305 -24.28 -14.22 13.47
CA GLY A 305 -25.06 -13.13 12.87
C GLY A 305 -25.62 -12.09 13.85
N THR A 306 -25.20 -12.14 15.12
CA THR A 306 -25.67 -11.21 16.17
C THR A 306 -24.66 -10.09 16.43
N GLU A 307 -24.17 -9.86 17.65
CA GLU A 307 -23.32 -8.70 17.98
C GLU A 307 -21.97 -8.71 17.26
N ASN A 308 -21.49 -9.88 16.82
CA ASN A 308 -20.30 -10.02 15.98
C ASN A 308 -20.68 -10.10 14.51
N ARG A 309 -20.52 -8.98 13.81
CA ARG A 309 -20.78 -8.87 12.36
C ARG A 309 -19.53 -8.91 11.49
N THR A 310 -18.34 -8.81 12.11
CA THR A 310 -17.05 -8.72 11.42
C THR A 310 -16.06 -9.73 12.00
N ASP A 311 -15.13 -10.20 11.17
CA ASP A 311 -14.08 -11.11 11.63
C ASP A 311 -13.00 -10.32 12.41
N PRO A 312 -12.79 -10.62 13.70
CA PRO A 312 -11.83 -9.89 14.53
C PRO A 312 -10.39 -10.00 14.01
N VAL A 313 -10.03 -11.07 13.31
CA VAL A 313 -8.69 -11.24 12.74
C VAL A 313 -8.48 -10.24 11.61
N PHE A 314 -9.47 -10.03 10.73
CA PHE A 314 -9.41 -9.00 9.71
C PHE A 314 -9.38 -7.59 10.31
N VAL A 315 -10.12 -7.35 11.40
CA VAL A 315 -10.04 -6.08 12.14
C VAL A 315 -8.64 -5.86 12.68
N SER A 316 -8.03 -6.84 13.35
CA SER A 316 -6.66 -6.75 13.85
C SER A 316 -5.66 -6.53 12.71
N LEU A 317 -5.72 -7.33 11.64
CA LEU A 317 -4.82 -7.16 10.50
C LEU A 317 -4.91 -5.76 9.88
N THR A 318 -6.12 -5.20 9.80
CA THR A 318 -6.34 -3.87 9.20
C THR A 318 -5.95 -2.72 10.14
N LYS A 319 -6.23 -2.85 11.44
CA LYS A 319 -6.06 -1.77 12.43
C LYS A 319 -4.75 -1.83 13.21
N THR A 320 -4.39 -3.00 13.74
CA THR A 320 -3.20 -3.13 14.58
C THR A 320 -1.95 -3.36 13.77
N ARG A 321 -2.09 -3.86 12.53
CA ARG A 321 -1.03 -4.01 11.55
C ARG A 321 0.30 -4.47 12.19
N LEU A 322 0.27 -5.63 12.84
CA LEU A 322 1.28 -6.18 13.77
C LEU A 322 2.76 -6.17 13.29
N PHE A 323 3.01 -5.95 11.99
CA PHE A 323 4.34 -5.90 11.34
C PHE A 323 4.50 -4.70 10.41
N ASP A 324 3.59 -3.73 10.47
CA ASP A 324 3.64 -2.53 9.64
C ASP A 324 4.51 -1.48 10.33
N PRO A 325 5.41 -0.83 9.59
CA PRO A 325 5.31 -0.65 8.15
C PRO A 325 5.92 -1.80 7.32
N THR A 326 5.22 -2.27 6.27
CA THR A 326 5.85 -2.99 5.14
C THR A 326 6.69 -2.01 4.32
N LEU A 327 7.29 -2.43 3.20
CA LEU A 327 7.93 -1.47 2.28
C LEU A 327 6.95 -0.48 1.65
N ASN A 328 5.63 -0.63 1.82
CA ASN A 328 4.67 0.34 1.30
C ASN A 328 4.62 1.65 2.11
N PHE A 329 5.07 1.66 3.36
CA PHE A 329 4.94 2.81 4.25
C PHE A 329 6.25 3.16 4.96
N SER A 330 6.36 4.41 5.39
CA SER A 330 7.44 4.90 6.23
C SER A 330 7.28 4.37 7.65
N GLY A 331 8.39 4.34 8.40
CA GLY A 331 8.40 4.06 9.83
C GLY A 331 7.46 4.97 10.64
N THR A 332 7.15 4.55 11.86
CA THR A 332 6.35 5.35 12.81
C THR A 332 7.07 6.63 13.22
N ASN A 333 8.40 6.70 13.10
CA ASN A 333 9.24 7.84 13.47
C ASN A 333 9.02 8.32 14.92
N GLU A 334 8.60 7.43 15.83
CA GLU A 334 8.35 7.76 17.24
C GLU A 334 9.58 7.62 18.12
N GLN A 335 10.49 6.70 17.76
CA GLN A 335 11.67 6.38 18.55
C GLN A 335 12.89 6.18 17.64
N ALA A 336 14.10 6.28 18.22
CA ALA A 336 15.33 5.93 17.52
C ALA A 336 15.28 4.51 16.96
N GLY A 337 15.70 4.32 15.70
CA GLY A 337 15.56 3.06 14.97
C GLY A 337 14.26 2.92 14.15
N ASP A 338 13.21 3.70 14.45
CA ASP A 338 11.97 3.68 13.65
C ASP A 338 12.02 4.66 12.46
N TYR A 339 13.14 5.35 12.28
CA TYR A 339 13.34 6.34 11.23
C TYR A 339 13.72 5.66 9.92
N ARG A 340 12.71 5.23 9.17
CA ARG A 340 12.90 4.78 7.78
C ARG A 340 11.82 5.30 6.86
N ASN A 341 12.15 5.43 5.59
CA ASN A 341 11.17 5.75 4.55
C ASN A 341 10.59 4.46 3.93
N SER A 342 9.59 4.62 3.07
CA SER A 342 9.00 3.54 2.27
C SER A 342 9.90 3.15 1.09
N GLY A 343 9.59 2.00 0.49
CA GLY A 343 10.19 1.47 -0.73
C GLY A 343 11.66 1.15 -0.60
N CYS A 344 12.42 1.38 -1.68
CA CYS A 344 13.84 1.04 -1.78
C CYS A 344 14.66 1.79 -0.71
N THR A 345 14.31 3.04 -0.45
CA THR A 345 14.97 3.92 0.53
C THR A 345 14.99 3.30 1.93
N GLY A 346 13.97 2.52 2.29
CA GLY A 346 13.88 1.86 3.60
C GLY A 346 15.02 0.88 3.90
N CYS A 347 15.71 0.37 2.87
CA CYS A 347 16.87 -0.52 3.02
C CYS A 347 18.14 0.01 2.34
N HIS A 348 18.02 0.84 1.31
CA HIS A 348 19.15 1.33 0.51
C HIS A 348 19.73 2.67 0.99
N VAL A 349 19.10 3.32 1.97
CA VAL A 349 19.66 4.51 2.62
C VAL A 349 20.09 4.14 4.03
N ILE A 350 21.32 4.50 4.37
CA ILE A 350 21.85 4.27 5.70
C ILE A 350 21.30 5.36 6.62
N TYR A 351 20.58 4.95 7.65
CA TYR A 351 20.02 5.85 8.65
C TYR A 351 21.05 6.06 9.77
N ALA A 352 21.62 7.25 9.85
CA ALA A 352 22.51 7.65 10.94
C ALA A 352 21.82 7.61 12.31
N ASN A 353 20.50 7.81 12.33
CA ASN A 353 19.66 7.81 13.54
C ASN A 353 19.08 6.43 13.90
N ASP A 354 19.74 5.35 13.49
CA ASP A 354 19.38 4.02 13.98
C ASP A 354 19.84 3.87 15.44
N ARG A 355 19.01 3.23 16.27
CA ARG A 355 19.33 3.01 17.69
C ARG A 355 20.57 2.13 17.87
N SER A 356 20.82 1.22 16.93
CA SER A 356 21.99 0.35 16.93
C SER A 356 23.14 1.02 16.18
N PRO A 357 24.26 1.36 16.86
CA PRO A 357 25.43 1.91 16.18
C PRO A 357 26.03 0.93 15.17
N ILE A 358 25.76 -0.38 15.31
CA ILE A 358 26.19 -1.42 14.36
C ILE A 358 25.44 -1.26 13.03
N HIS A 359 24.16 -0.92 13.06
CA HIS A 359 23.35 -0.74 11.85
C HIS A 359 23.66 0.58 11.13
N SER A 360 23.86 1.68 11.88
CA SER A 360 24.31 2.95 11.31
C SER A 360 25.77 2.91 10.83
N GLY A 361 26.56 1.95 11.30
CA GLY A 361 27.96 1.76 10.95
C GLY A 361 28.78 3.05 11.10
N PRO A 362 29.53 3.49 10.08
CA PRO A 362 30.37 4.69 10.17
C PRO A 362 29.57 5.99 10.37
N TYR A 363 28.26 5.97 10.12
CA TYR A 363 27.39 7.12 10.29
C TYR A 363 26.80 7.23 11.70
N ALA A 364 26.99 6.23 12.57
CA ALA A 364 26.49 6.25 13.95
C ALA A 364 26.96 7.49 14.74
N LYS A 365 28.20 7.94 14.46
CA LYS A 365 28.79 9.14 15.06
C LYS A 365 28.04 10.44 14.76
N PHE A 366 27.16 10.44 13.76
CA PHE A 366 26.43 11.62 13.32
C PHE A 366 24.99 11.68 13.85
N GLY A 367 24.53 10.72 14.65
CA GLY A 367 23.19 10.84 15.25
C GLY A 367 22.45 9.58 15.71
N ASN A 368 23.10 8.50 16.13
CA ASN A 368 22.43 7.23 16.50
C ASN A 368 21.39 7.30 17.65
N LYS A 369 21.22 8.47 18.29
CA LYS A 369 20.21 8.73 19.33
C LYS A 369 19.12 9.72 18.88
N GLY A 370 19.02 10.03 17.60
CA GLY A 370 18.08 11.03 17.09
C GLY A 370 18.51 12.48 17.36
N LEU A 371 19.79 12.71 17.66
CA LEU A 371 20.39 14.03 17.82
C LEU A 371 21.11 14.40 16.52
N ALA A 372 20.95 15.65 16.08
CA ALA A 372 21.69 16.14 14.91
C ALA A 372 23.17 16.35 15.28
N THR A 373 24.08 15.88 14.44
CA THR A 373 25.48 16.28 14.47
C THR A 373 25.61 17.79 14.28
N ASN A 374 26.37 18.43 15.15
CA ASN A 374 26.77 19.83 15.00
C ASN A 374 28.25 19.91 15.39
N LYS A 375 29.04 20.55 14.53
CA LYS A 375 30.47 20.82 14.76
C LYS A 375 30.75 21.42 16.14
N GLU A 376 29.82 22.21 16.69
CA GLU A 376 29.95 22.83 18.02
C GLU A 376 29.83 21.85 19.20
N PHE A 377 29.16 20.70 19.02
CA PHE A 377 28.84 19.75 20.09
C PHE A 377 29.56 18.41 19.97
N ASP A 378 30.17 18.11 18.82
CA ASP A 378 30.77 16.80 18.53
C ASP A 378 32.28 16.71 18.86
N ASP A 379 32.96 17.82 19.18
CA ASP A 379 34.35 17.83 19.66
C ASP A 379 34.46 17.56 21.17
N ILE A 380 33.33 17.45 21.89
CA ILE A 380 33.29 16.98 23.26
C ILE A 380 33.31 15.45 23.21
N LYS A 381 34.53 14.88 23.24
CA LYS A 381 34.69 13.46 23.56
C LYS A 381 34.00 13.16 24.92
N PRO A 382 33.34 12.01 25.07
CA PRO A 382 32.68 11.64 26.32
C PRO A 382 33.64 11.60 27.51
#